data_AF-A0A357MB55-F1
#
_entry.id   AF-A0A357MB55-F1
#
_cell.length_a   1.000
_cell.length_b   1.000
_cell.length_c   1.000
_cell.angle_alpha   90.00
_cell.angle_beta   90.00
_cell.angle_gamma   90.00
#
_symmetry.space_group_name_H-M   'P 1'
#
loop_
_entity.id
_entity.type
_entity.pdbx_description
1 polymer ?
#
loop_
_entity_poly.entity_id
_entity_poly.type
_entity_poly.pdbx_seq_one_letter_code
_entity_poly.pdbx_strand_id
1 'polypeptide(L)'
;MSDNQTNSIPAGGYRAQAIEPKWQKFWDENKSFKTGEDPTKPNFYALDMFPYPSGAGLHVGHPEGYTATDIVSRYKRMRGFNVLHPMGWDAFGLPAEQYAMDTGQHPRDFTDKNID
;
A
#
# COMPACT_ATOMS: atom_id res chain seq x y z
N MET A 1 -11.79 -3.18 -46.43
CA MET A 1 -12.23 -4.53 -46.00
C MET A 1 -11.26 -4.93 -44.90
N SER A 2 -11.64 -4.64 -43.65
CA SER A 2 -12.12 -5.65 -42.67
C SER A 2 -10.89 -6.28 -41.98
N ASP A 3 -10.59 -6.07 -40.69
CA ASP A 3 -11.49 -6.00 -39.55
C ASP A 3 -10.95 -5.10 -38.44
N ASN A 4 -11.75 -4.10 -38.08
CA ASN A 4 -11.63 -3.39 -36.82
C ASN A 4 -12.31 -4.28 -35.77
N GLN A 5 -11.56 -5.17 -35.12
CA GLN A 5 -12.09 -5.96 -34.01
C GLN A 5 -12.31 -5.03 -32.82
N THR A 6 -13.48 -4.40 -32.80
CA THR A 6 -14.12 -3.91 -31.59
C THR A 6 -14.30 -5.11 -30.65
N ASN A 7 -13.37 -5.28 -29.71
CA ASN A 7 -13.59 -6.12 -28.54
C ASN A 7 -14.71 -5.49 -27.70
N SER A 8 -15.96 -5.77 -28.07
CA SER A 8 -17.13 -5.44 -27.26
C SER A 8 -17.11 -6.36 -26.03
N ILE A 9 -16.53 -5.88 -24.94
CA ILE A 9 -16.62 -6.52 -23.63
C ILE A 9 -18.10 -6.52 -23.22
N PRO A 10 -18.68 -7.66 -22.79
CA PRO A 10 -20.10 -7.74 -22.43
C PRO A 10 -20.46 -6.72 -21.35
N ALA A 11 -21.62 -6.07 -21.51
CA ALA A 11 -22.21 -5.26 -20.46
C ALA A 11 -22.60 -6.17 -19.28
N GLY A 12 -21.75 -6.23 -18.23
CA GLY A 12 -22.01 -7.00 -17.01
C GLY A 12 -20.81 -7.66 -16.31
N GLY A 13 -19.59 -7.59 -16.86
CA GLY A 13 -18.40 -8.20 -16.23
C GLY A 13 -17.77 -7.38 -15.09
N TYR A 14 -17.04 -8.05 -14.18
CA TYR A 14 -16.21 -7.40 -13.15
C TYR A 14 -15.13 -6.52 -13.80
N ARG A 15 -14.96 -5.29 -13.28
CA ARG A 15 -14.00 -4.30 -13.79
C ARG A 15 -13.15 -3.76 -12.62
N ALA A 16 -12.06 -4.45 -12.30
CA ALA A 16 -11.12 -4.04 -11.25
C ALA A 16 -10.68 -2.57 -11.39
N GLN A 17 -10.34 -2.14 -12.61
CA GLN A 17 -9.84 -0.79 -12.90
C GLN A 17 -10.86 0.32 -12.58
N ALA A 18 -12.15 0.00 -12.52
CA ALA A 18 -13.19 0.94 -12.12
C ALA A 18 -13.59 0.79 -10.64
N ILE A 19 -13.50 -0.43 -10.09
CA ILE A 19 -13.99 -0.77 -8.75
C ILE A 19 -12.95 -0.46 -7.67
N GLU A 20 -11.68 -0.80 -7.90
CA GLU A 20 -10.62 -0.65 -6.90
C GLU A 20 -10.36 0.82 -6.56
N PRO A 21 -10.18 1.75 -7.52
CA PRO A 21 -9.97 3.17 -7.19
C PRO A 21 -11.16 3.79 -6.46
N LYS A 22 -12.39 3.35 -6.78
CA LYS A 22 -13.61 3.81 -6.11
C LYS A 22 -13.56 3.48 -4.62
N TRP A 23 -13.21 2.24 -4.26
CA TRP A 23 -13.20 1.82 -2.86
C TRP A 23 -11.99 2.33 -2.09
N GLN A 24 -10.81 2.41 -2.72
CA GLN A 24 -9.63 3.06 -2.13
C GLN A 24 -9.95 4.51 -1.75
N LYS A 25 -10.50 5.28 -2.69
CA LYS A 25 -10.95 6.66 -2.45
C LYS A 25 -11.96 6.75 -1.31
N PHE A 26 -12.96 5.86 -1.29
CA PHE A 26 -13.95 5.83 -0.21
C PHE A 26 -13.28 5.59 1.16
N TRP A 27 -12.34 4.64 1.26
CA TRP A 27 -11.66 4.35 2.52
C TRP A 27 -10.78 5.52 2.99
N ASP A 28 -10.12 6.22 2.08
CA ASP A 28 -9.27 7.38 2.37
C ASP A 28 -10.08 8.59 2.84
N GLU A 29 -11.21 8.87 2.18
CA GLU A 29 -12.13 9.95 2.53
C GLU A 29 -12.79 9.70 3.89
N ASN A 30 -13.21 8.46 4.15
CA ASN A 30 -13.89 8.07 5.40
C ASN A 30 -12.92 7.71 6.53
N LYS A 31 -11.61 7.77 6.28
CA LYS A 31 -10.56 7.33 7.23
C LYS A 31 -10.86 5.94 7.79
N SER A 32 -11.32 5.02 6.95
CA SER A 32 -11.84 3.71 7.36
C SER A 32 -10.83 2.84 8.11
N PHE A 33 -9.53 3.08 7.90
CA PHE A 33 -8.44 2.39 8.57
C PHE A 33 -7.74 3.22 9.65
N LYS A 34 -8.25 4.40 10.01
CA LYS A 34 -7.76 5.12 11.20
C LYS A 34 -7.96 4.24 12.43
N THR A 35 -6.98 4.25 13.33
CA THR A 35 -7.05 3.52 14.59
C THR A 35 -8.17 4.08 15.46
N GLY A 36 -8.97 3.19 16.04
CA GLY A 36 -9.98 3.57 17.02
C GLY A 36 -9.36 3.83 18.39
N GLU A 37 -9.95 4.75 19.16
CA GLU A 37 -9.47 5.15 20.49
C GLU A 37 -10.47 4.78 21.61
N ASP A 38 -11.46 3.95 21.30
CA ASP A 38 -12.50 3.54 22.25
C ASP A 38 -11.90 2.59 23.31
N PRO A 39 -11.78 2.99 24.58
CA PRO A 39 -11.13 2.19 25.60
C PRO A 39 -11.92 0.92 25.98
N THR A 40 -13.18 0.81 25.53
CA THR A 40 -14.02 -0.38 25.79
C THR A 40 -13.75 -1.53 24.83
N LYS A 41 -13.02 -1.27 23.72
CA LYS A 41 -12.69 -2.26 22.70
C LYS A 41 -11.30 -2.85 22.92
N PRO A 42 -11.09 -4.14 22.61
CA PRO A 42 -9.77 -4.73 22.68
C PRO A 42 -8.84 -4.12 21.61
N ASN A 43 -7.58 -3.90 21.97
CA ASN A 43 -6.56 -3.40 21.06
C ASN A 43 -5.91 -4.54 20.27
N PHE A 44 -5.55 -4.28 19.01
CA PHE A 44 -4.76 -5.18 18.18
C PHE A 44 -3.76 -4.39 17.35
N TYR A 45 -2.49 -4.82 17.37
CA TYR A 45 -1.42 -4.21 16.62
C TYR A 45 -0.86 -5.25 15.63
N ALA A 46 -1.03 -4.99 14.34
CA ALA A 46 -0.33 -5.70 13.28
C ALA A 46 0.79 -4.79 12.76
N LEU A 47 2.01 -5.32 12.68
CA LEU A 47 3.17 -4.59 12.20
C LEU A 47 3.88 -5.41 11.13
N ASP A 48 4.03 -4.78 9.98
CA ASP A 48 4.88 -5.25 8.90
C ASP A 48 6.31 -4.73 9.09
N MET A 49 7.28 -5.48 8.58
CA MET A 49 8.62 -4.92 8.38
C MET A 49 8.54 -3.84 7.31
N PHE A 50 8.84 -2.60 7.69
CA PHE A 50 8.78 -1.46 6.78
C PHE A 50 9.78 -1.65 5.62
N PRO A 51 9.37 -1.28 4.39
CA PRO A 51 10.23 -1.39 3.23
C PRO A 51 11.32 -0.31 3.26
N TYR A 52 12.47 -0.65 2.68
CA TYR A 52 13.50 0.34 2.33
C TYR A 52 13.10 1.04 1.03
N PRO A 53 13.13 2.38 0.94
CA PRO A 53 12.85 3.12 -0.29
C PRO A 53 14.08 3.16 -1.22
N SER A 54 14.67 1.99 -1.47
CA SER A 54 16.01 1.84 -2.07
C SER A 54 16.01 1.49 -3.56
N GLY A 55 14.84 1.35 -4.22
CA GLY A 55 14.77 0.93 -5.61
C GLY A 55 13.42 1.19 -6.30
N ALA A 56 13.29 0.68 -7.53
CA ALA A 56 12.12 0.87 -8.41
C ALA A 56 10.89 0.09 -7.93
N GLY A 57 10.25 0.59 -6.88
CA GLY A 57 8.97 0.09 -6.37
C GLY A 57 9.05 -1.19 -5.53
N LEU A 58 7.87 -1.69 -5.14
CA LEU A 58 7.73 -2.89 -4.31
C LEU A 58 8.05 -4.16 -5.11
N HIS A 59 9.05 -4.93 -4.67
CA HIS A 59 9.23 -6.30 -5.17
C HIS A 59 8.11 -7.25 -4.71
N VAL A 60 7.89 -8.36 -5.42
CA VAL A 60 6.79 -9.32 -5.17
C VAL A 60 6.71 -9.87 -3.73
N GLY A 61 7.84 -9.93 -3.01
CA GLY A 61 7.84 -10.33 -1.59
C GLY A 61 7.14 -9.35 -0.64
N HIS A 62 7.02 -8.06 -0.99
CA HIS A 62 6.33 -7.09 -0.13
C HIS A 62 4.81 -7.30 -0.13
N PRO A 63 4.13 -7.42 -1.30
CA PRO A 63 2.70 -7.76 -1.34
C PRO A 63 2.34 -9.02 -0.57
N GLU A 64 3.18 -10.06 -0.59
CA GLU A 64 2.88 -11.32 0.11
C GLU A 64 2.74 -11.11 1.62
N GLY A 65 3.74 -10.47 2.25
CA GLY A 65 3.70 -10.16 3.68
C GLY A 65 2.57 -9.20 4.05
N TYR A 66 2.46 -8.10 3.31
CA TYR A 66 1.51 -7.02 3.63
C TYR A 66 0.05 -7.42 3.40
N THR A 67 -0.21 -8.33 2.46
CA THR A 67 -1.57 -8.86 2.24
C THR A 67 -2.01 -9.73 3.41
N ALA A 68 -1.12 -10.57 3.95
CA ALA A 68 -1.46 -11.43 5.08
C ALA A 68 -1.83 -10.62 6.33
N THR A 69 -1.04 -9.57 6.63
CA THR A 69 -1.32 -8.68 7.76
C THR A 69 -2.56 -7.82 7.54
N ASP A 70 -2.80 -7.30 6.32
CA ASP A 70 -4.04 -6.56 5.99
C ASP A 70 -5.29 -7.44 6.16
N ILE A 71 -5.26 -8.70 5.73
CA ILE A 71 -6.37 -9.65 5.93
C ILE A 71 -6.68 -9.81 7.42
N VAL A 72 -5.66 -10.03 8.26
CA VAL A 72 -5.84 -10.17 9.71
C VAL A 72 -6.34 -8.88 10.34
N SER A 73 -5.80 -7.72 9.94
CA SER A 73 -6.23 -6.40 10.39
C SER A 73 -7.71 -6.14 10.09
N ARG A 74 -8.15 -6.44 8.86
CA ARG A 74 -9.57 -6.32 8.46
C ARG A 74 -10.46 -7.25 9.25
N TYR A 75 -10.05 -8.51 9.42
CA TYR A 75 -10.76 -9.47 10.26
C TYR A 75 -10.93 -8.96 11.69
N LYS A 76 -9.86 -8.43 12.31
CA LYS A 76 -9.91 -7.88 13.67
C LYS A 76 -10.81 -6.65 13.77
N ARG A 77 -10.79 -5.73 12.79
CA ARG A 77 -11.74 -4.60 12.73
C ARG A 77 -13.19 -5.08 12.69
N MET A 78 -13.50 -6.07 11.85
CA MET A 78 -14.84 -6.67 11.77
C MET A 78 -15.26 -7.38 13.06
N ARG A 79 -14.30 -7.81 13.88
CA ARG A 79 -14.52 -8.41 15.21
C ARG A 79 -14.59 -7.37 16.35
N GLY A 80 -14.55 -6.07 16.04
CA GLY A 80 -14.73 -5.00 17.01
C GLY A 80 -13.46 -4.54 17.74
N PHE A 81 -12.27 -4.83 17.21
CA PHE A 81 -11.01 -4.38 17.81
C PHE A 81 -10.66 -2.94 17.38
N ASN A 82 -9.92 -2.23 18.24
CA ASN A 82 -9.13 -1.07 17.83
C ASN A 82 -7.86 -1.58 17.16
N VAL A 83 -7.81 -1.50 15.84
CA VAL A 83 -6.68 -1.99 15.06
C VAL A 83 -5.72 -0.86 14.73
N LEU A 84 -4.46 -1.01 15.14
CA LEU A 84 -3.32 -0.25 14.63
C LEU A 84 -2.61 -1.13 13.60
N HIS A 85 -2.54 -0.64 12.36
CA HIS A 85 -1.81 -1.28 11.26
C HIS A 85 -1.10 -0.18 10.47
N PRO A 86 0.09 0.25 10.94
CA PRO A 86 0.82 1.36 10.36
C PRO A 86 1.69 0.88 9.20
N MET A 87 2.01 1.82 8.32
CA MET A 87 3.06 1.68 7.32
C MET A 87 4.00 2.88 7.41
N GLY A 88 5.24 2.67 7.00
CA GLY A 88 6.30 3.68 6.99
C GLY A 88 7.46 3.21 6.12
N TRP A 89 8.58 3.90 6.22
CA TRP A 89 9.76 3.65 5.41
C TRP A 89 11.01 3.59 6.29
N ASP A 90 11.84 2.57 6.09
CA ASP A 90 13.18 2.55 6.67
C ASP A 90 14.15 3.25 5.70
N ALA A 91 14.29 4.56 5.86
CA ALA A 91 14.73 5.47 4.80
C ALA A 91 16.25 5.76 4.76
N PHE A 92 17.01 5.27 5.74
CA PHE A 92 18.45 5.50 5.82
C PHE A 92 19.25 4.26 5.41
N GLY A 93 20.56 4.46 5.19
CA GLY A 93 21.52 3.38 5.01
C GLY A 93 22.25 3.40 3.68
N LEU A 94 23.12 2.41 3.52
CA LEU A 94 24.06 2.28 2.39
C LEU A 94 23.40 2.38 1.00
N PRO A 95 22.18 1.88 0.75
CA PRO A 95 21.59 2.00 -0.60
C PRO A 95 21.42 3.46 -1.06
N ALA A 96 20.99 4.36 -0.17
CA ALA A 96 20.81 5.76 -0.49
C ALA A 96 22.16 6.49 -0.66
N GLU A 97 23.16 6.12 0.15
CA GLU A 97 24.53 6.64 0.03
C GLU A 97 25.21 6.19 -1.28
N GLN A 98 25.05 4.93 -1.66
CA GLN A 98 25.59 4.39 -2.91
C GLN A 98 24.95 5.06 -4.13
N TYR A 99 23.62 5.25 -4.12
CA TYR A 99 22.92 5.98 -5.17
C TYR A 99 23.45 7.41 -5.34
N ALA A 100 23.70 8.10 -4.22
CA ALA A 100 24.26 9.45 -4.24
C ALA A 100 25.68 9.49 -4.82
N MET A 101 26.53 8.50 -4.48
CA MET A 101 27.86 8.37 -5.07
C MET A 101 27.81 8.13 -6.59
N ASP A 102 26.90 7.26 -7.04
CA ASP A 102 26.82 6.86 -8.46
C ASP A 102 26.19 7.93 -9.35
N THR A 103 25.23 8.71 -8.83
CA THR A 103 24.45 9.68 -9.61
C THR A 103 24.85 11.13 -9.36
N GLY A 104 25.60 11.41 -8.29
CA GLY A 104 25.91 12.76 -7.82
C GLY A 104 24.72 13.53 -7.24
N GLN A 105 23.56 12.88 -7.06
CA GLN A 105 22.35 13.48 -6.49
C GLN A 105 22.34 13.38 -4.96
N HIS A 106 21.65 14.30 -4.29
CA HIS A 106 21.52 14.25 -2.84
C HIS A 106 20.63 13.06 -2.42
N PRO A 107 21.01 12.23 -1.41
CA PRO A 107 20.25 11.04 -1.03
C PRO A 107 18.78 11.30 -0.71
N ARG A 108 18.48 12.45 -0.08
CA ARG A 108 17.10 12.87 0.26
C ARG A 108 16.18 12.88 -0.97
N ASP A 109 16.64 13.45 -2.08
CA ASP A 109 15.78 13.69 -3.24
C ASP A 109 15.37 12.35 -3.89
N PHE A 110 16.29 11.38 -3.88
CA PHE A 110 16.00 10.02 -4.33
C PHE A 110 15.07 9.26 -3.37
N THR A 111 15.32 9.37 -2.07
CA THR A 111 14.48 8.74 -1.04
C THR A 111 13.05 9.25 -1.10
N ASP A 112 12.84 10.58 -1.16
CA ASP A 112 11.51 11.19 -1.24
C ASP A 112 10.78 10.73 -2.50
N LYS A 113 11.48 10.71 -3.65
CA LYS A 113 10.92 10.22 -4.93
C LYS A 113 10.49 8.76 -4.88
N ASN A 114 11.16 7.91 -4.10
CA ASN A 114 10.80 6.49 -3.98
C ASN A 114 9.68 6.24 -2.96
N ILE A 115 9.38 7.23 -2.12
CA ILE A 115 8.30 7.19 -1.13
C ILE A 115 6.95 7.58 -1.77
N ASP A 116 6.97 8.54 -2.70
CA ASP A 116 5.80 9.07 -3.43
C ASP A 116 5.16 8.06 -4.41
#